data_AF-A0A7K0HSR9-F1
#
_entry.id   AF-A0A7K0HSR9-F1
#
_cell.length_a   1.000
_cell.length_b   1.000
_cell.length_c   1.000
_cell.angle_alpha   90.00
_cell.angle_beta   90.00
_cell.angle_gamma   90.00
#
_symmetry.space_group_name_H-M   'P 1'
#
loop_
_entity.id
_entity.type
_entity.pdbx_description
1 polymer ?
#
loop_
_entity_poly.entity_id
_entity_poly.type
_entity_poly.pdbx_seq_one_letter_code
_entity_poly.pdbx_strand_id
1 'polypeptide(L)'
;MKVNYIGIACLAVLLLTACDESKYELENLVPEEYHKVLYINKSGTQELTLYNTGELNTYAFSVYKGGSDPSLTASGEIAVHSQEEVDVLYGTDYRIIPSGSYSMDTDRLDFASEERSKVVTLSLSTDLIGAAMEANPEATYVLPLYLTSEKDSVNADKSELFIRITDVLTPAMGFTDTDIQPLSYTYGFNTESVEVGFGLDTDNNWDVECQFVVDPGYVTAYNAENGTAYKLFPEGNYSFEDVVTLPTGTSTTDLAVTLNGNGLTPGEYMLPIRLDNVSLFNIAENAVYPLVVRVVGIKLDRAGWSIQANTEERTGEGVGNGVATCLLDGQLSTFWHSQWSGGSIPLPHEIVVDMKKETTLTNISLTERQH
;
A
#
# COMPACT_ATOMS: atom_id res chain seq x y z
N MET A 1 -13.71 -29.47 -94.22
CA MET A 1 -13.74 -30.13 -92.89
C MET A 1 -14.69 -29.33 -92.01
N LYS A 2 -15.84 -29.90 -91.67
CA LYS A 2 -16.19 -30.43 -90.33
C LYS A 2 -16.43 -29.29 -89.31
N VAL A 3 -17.69 -28.94 -89.02
CA VAL A 3 -18.58 -29.51 -87.94
C VAL A 3 -18.42 -28.62 -86.68
N ASN A 4 -19.41 -28.13 -85.91
CA ASN A 4 -20.89 -28.23 -85.80
C ASN A 4 -21.39 -27.06 -84.88
N TYR A 5 -22.67 -26.76 -84.59
CA TYR A 5 -23.99 -26.82 -85.26
C TYR A 5 -25.05 -26.17 -84.32
N ILE A 6 -26.19 -25.67 -84.84
CA ILE A 6 -27.47 -25.41 -84.11
C ILE A 6 -27.44 -24.26 -83.06
N GLY A 7 -28.46 -23.41 -82.83
CA GLY A 7 -29.77 -23.24 -83.47
C GLY A 7 -30.95 -23.13 -82.47
N ILE A 8 -31.92 -22.26 -82.78
CA ILE A 8 -33.37 -22.36 -82.42
C ILE A 8 -33.83 -21.89 -81.01
N ALA A 9 -34.33 -20.63 -80.99
CA ALA A 9 -35.73 -20.25 -80.71
C ALA A 9 -36.29 -19.90 -79.30
N CYS A 10 -37.47 -19.25 -79.41
CA CYS A 10 -38.57 -19.11 -78.46
C CYS A 10 -38.46 -18.12 -77.31
N LEU A 11 -38.82 -16.88 -77.65
CA LEU A 11 -39.45 -15.90 -76.77
C LEU A 11 -40.72 -16.52 -76.14
N ALA A 12 -40.69 -16.81 -74.84
CA ALA A 12 -41.87 -17.19 -74.06
C ALA A 12 -42.12 -16.12 -72.98
N VAL A 13 -43.16 -15.33 -73.17
CA VAL A 13 -43.65 -14.40 -72.13
C VAL A 13 -44.30 -15.23 -71.03
N LEU A 14 -43.63 -15.31 -69.89
CA LEU A 14 -44.17 -15.93 -68.67
C LEU A 14 -44.44 -14.83 -67.64
N LEU A 15 -45.68 -14.80 -67.15
CA LEU A 15 -46.14 -13.94 -66.09
C LEU A 15 -45.35 -14.24 -64.81
N LEU A 16 -44.49 -13.31 -64.39
CA LEU A 16 -43.97 -13.26 -63.03
C LEU A 16 -44.71 -12.15 -62.29
N THR A 17 -45.85 -12.49 -61.70
CA THR A 17 -46.27 -11.83 -60.46
C THR A 17 -45.28 -12.26 -59.39
N ALA A 18 -44.17 -11.53 -59.26
CA ALA A 18 -43.34 -11.64 -58.09
C ALA A 18 -44.21 -11.29 -56.88
N CYS A 19 -44.30 -12.20 -55.91
CA CYS A 19 -44.89 -11.87 -54.63
C CYS A 19 -44.06 -10.74 -54.02
N ASP A 20 -44.75 -9.75 -53.46
CA ASP A 20 -44.13 -8.68 -52.69
C ASP A 20 -43.62 -9.27 -51.35
N GLU A 21 -42.38 -9.76 -51.35
CA GLU A 21 -41.75 -10.40 -50.18
C GLU A 21 -41.25 -9.39 -49.14
N SER A 22 -41.49 -8.08 -49.32
CA SER A 22 -41.20 -7.04 -48.32
C SER A 22 -41.70 -7.39 -46.92
N LYS A 23 -42.86 -8.06 -46.82
CA LYS A 23 -43.42 -8.56 -45.55
C LYS A 23 -42.50 -9.52 -44.77
N TYR A 24 -41.53 -10.15 -45.42
CA TYR A 24 -40.56 -11.06 -44.81
C TYR A 24 -39.15 -10.47 -44.68
N GLU A 25 -38.94 -9.21 -45.04
CA GLU A 25 -37.71 -8.50 -44.69
C GLU A 25 -37.64 -8.35 -43.16
N LEU A 26 -36.43 -8.45 -42.60
CA LEU A 26 -36.22 -8.48 -41.14
C LEU A 26 -36.81 -7.24 -40.44
N GLU A 27 -36.76 -6.11 -41.12
CA GLU A 27 -37.32 -4.80 -40.75
C GLU A 27 -38.85 -4.80 -40.57
N ASN A 28 -39.56 -5.76 -41.20
CA ASN A 28 -41.02 -5.93 -41.08
C ASN A 28 -41.42 -7.11 -40.16
N LEU A 29 -40.43 -7.84 -39.63
CA LEU A 29 -40.63 -8.99 -38.73
C LEU A 29 -40.32 -8.65 -37.27
N VAL A 30 -39.50 -7.63 -37.02
CA VAL A 30 -39.19 -7.11 -35.69
C VAL A 30 -40.15 -5.95 -35.38
N PRO A 31 -40.76 -5.88 -34.19
CA PRO A 31 -41.53 -4.70 -33.78
C PRO A 31 -40.64 -3.44 -33.65
N GLU A 32 -41.17 -2.26 -34.01
CA GLU A 32 -40.41 -0.99 -34.00
C GLU A 32 -39.72 -0.69 -32.66
N GLU A 33 -40.34 -1.09 -31.55
CA GLU A 33 -39.79 -0.96 -30.19
C GLU A 33 -38.45 -1.70 -30.00
N TYR A 34 -38.11 -2.70 -30.82
CA TYR A 34 -36.81 -3.40 -30.78
C TYR A 34 -35.84 -2.94 -31.89
N HIS A 35 -36.23 -2.00 -32.76
CA HIS A 35 -35.34 -1.48 -33.81
C HIS A 35 -34.18 -0.69 -33.21
N LYS A 36 -34.45 0.05 -32.13
CA LYS A 36 -33.47 0.76 -31.31
C LYS A 36 -33.81 0.60 -29.84
N VAL A 37 -32.87 0.07 -29.07
CA VAL A 37 -33.01 -0.17 -27.63
C VAL A 37 -31.77 0.34 -26.91
N LEU A 38 -31.98 1.25 -25.96
CA LEU A 38 -30.94 1.75 -25.07
C LEU A 38 -30.80 0.86 -23.82
N TYR A 39 -29.58 0.67 -23.34
CA TYR A 39 -29.31 -0.09 -22.11
C TYR A 39 -27.97 0.29 -21.46
N ILE A 40 -27.86 0.13 -20.14
CA ILE A 40 -26.61 0.32 -19.39
C ILE A 40 -25.79 -0.99 -19.41
N ASN A 41 -24.47 -0.89 -19.58
CA ASN A 41 -23.59 -2.07 -19.61
C ASN A 41 -23.31 -2.70 -18.23
N LYS A 42 -23.15 -1.87 -17.20
CA LYS A 42 -22.96 -2.25 -15.79
C LYS A 42 -24.27 -2.23 -15.00
N SER A 43 -25.38 -2.58 -15.63
CA SER A 43 -26.72 -2.50 -15.02
C SER A 43 -26.87 -3.41 -13.78
N GLY A 44 -27.77 -3.03 -12.87
CA GLY A 44 -27.98 -3.67 -11.57
C GLY A 44 -27.08 -3.10 -10.46
N THR A 45 -27.00 -3.80 -9.33
CA THR A 45 -26.23 -3.35 -8.16
C THR A 45 -24.73 -3.40 -8.39
N GLN A 46 -24.03 -2.32 -8.03
CA GLN A 46 -22.57 -2.21 -8.08
C GLN A 46 -22.07 -1.76 -6.71
N GLU A 47 -21.20 -2.55 -6.08
CA GLU A 47 -20.53 -2.18 -4.83
C GLU A 47 -19.37 -1.23 -5.11
N LEU A 48 -19.23 -0.18 -4.30
CA LEU A 48 -18.17 0.82 -4.48
C LEU A 48 -17.63 1.29 -3.13
N THR A 49 -16.38 0.92 -2.83
CA THR A 49 -15.58 1.58 -1.80
C THR A 49 -14.94 2.83 -2.40
N LEU A 50 -15.04 3.95 -1.70
CA LEU A 50 -14.37 5.21 -2.06
C LEU A 50 -13.13 5.39 -1.19
N TYR A 51 -12.13 6.11 -1.72
CA TYR A 51 -10.85 6.34 -1.06
C TYR A 51 -10.59 7.84 -0.95
N ASN A 52 -10.44 8.34 0.28
CA ASN A 52 -10.24 9.76 0.51
C ASN A 52 -8.78 10.16 0.23
N THR A 53 -8.53 10.55 -1.02
CA THR A 53 -7.24 11.05 -1.51
C THR A 53 -7.14 12.58 -1.51
N GLY A 54 -8.20 13.27 -1.08
CA GLY A 54 -8.39 14.71 -1.34
C GLY A 54 -8.83 15.04 -2.78
N GLU A 55 -8.96 14.05 -3.66
CA GLU A 55 -9.51 14.19 -5.01
C GLU A 55 -10.89 13.51 -5.16
N LEU A 56 -11.63 13.90 -6.20
CA LEU A 56 -12.91 13.28 -6.51
C LEU A 56 -12.70 11.86 -7.05
N ASN A 57 -13.35 10.88 -6.44
CA ASN A 57 -13.34 9.50 -6.93
C ASN A 57 -14.16 9.42 -8.23
N THR A 58 -13.66 8.73 -9.25
CA THR A 58 -14.34 8.63 -10.55
C THR A 58 -14.93 7.24 -10.80
N TYR A 59 -16.14 7.18 -11.37
CA TYR A 59 -16.78 5.93 -11.77
C TYR A 59 -17.38 6.06 -13.17
N ALA A 60 -16.86 5.31 -14.13
CA ALA A 60 -17.34 5.32 -15.51
C ALA A 60 -18.24 4.10 -15.82
N PHE A 61 -19.36 4.36 -16.49
CA PHE A 61 -20.22 3.35 -17.12
C PHE A 61 -20.55 3.75 -18.56
N SER A 62 -21.29 2.92 -19.29
CA SER A 62 -21.67 3.24 -20.66
C SER A 62 -23.10 2.83 -20.99
N VAL A 63 -23.79 3.72 -21.70
CA VAL A 63 -25.08 3.44 -22.32
C VAL A 63 -24.83 3.02 -23.76
N TYR A 64 -25.46 1.93 -24.17
CA TYR A 64 -25.34 1.35 -25.51
C TYR A 64 -26.63 1.56 -26.32
N LYS A 65 -26.46 1.83 -27.62
CA LYS A 65 -27.54 1.81 -28.62
C LYS A 65 -27.50 0.47 -29.36
N GLY A 66 -28.34 -0.47 -28.93
CA GLY A 66 -28.60 -1.73 -29.61
C GLY A 66 -29.92 -1.70 -30.40
N GLY A 67 -30.39 -2.86 -30.83
CA GLY A 67 -31.62 -3.04 -31.62
C GLY A 67 -31.35 -3.70 -32.98
N SER A 68 -32.41 -3.99 -33.74
CA SER A 68 -32.31 -4.63 -35.07
C SER A 68 -31.89 -3.66 -36.19
N ASP A 69 -32.18 -2.36 -36.08
CA ASP A 69 -31.73 -1.34 -37.03
C ASP A 69 -30.65 -0.44 -36.41
N PRO A 70 -29.37 -0.74 -36.64
CA PRO A 70 -28.27 0.03 -36.08
C PRO A 70 -28.10 1.42 -36.74
N SER A 71 -28.82 1.72 -37.83
CA SER A 71 -28.72 3.00 -38.56
C SER A 71 -29.53 4.13 -37.93
N LEU A 72 -30.51 3.82 -37.07
CA LEU A 72 -31.34 4.82 -36.41
C LEU A 72 -30.57 5.63 -35.37
N THR A 73 -30.92 6.91 -35.23
CA THR A 73 -30.54 7.71 -34.06
C THR A 73 -31.42 7.38 -32.86
N ALA A 74 -30.89 7.62 -31.66
CA ALA A 74 -31.63 7.47 -30.40
C ALA A 74 -31.20 8.55 -29.40
N SER A 75 -32.04 8.85 -28.42
CA SER A 75 -31.80 9.78 -27.33
C SER A 75 -32.19 9.14 -26.01
N GLY A 76 -31.35 9.25 -24.98
CA GLY A 76 -31.68 8.84 -23.63
C GLY A 76 -31.15 9.83 -22.58
N GLU A 77 -31.63 9.69 -21.35
CA GLU A 77 -31.25 10.53 -20.22
C GLU A 77 -31.03 9.65 -18.99
N ILE A 78 -29.90 9.87 -18.29
CA ILE A 78 -29.62 9.29 -16.98
C ILE A 78 -30.15 10.25 -15.91
N ALA A 79 -31.11 9.76 -15.14
CA ALA A 79 -31.65 10.43 -13.98
C ALA A 79 -31.26 9.68 -12.68
N VAL A 80 -31.45 10.34 -11.55
CA VAL A 80 -31.27 9.75 -10.21
C VAL A 80 -32.64 9.64 -9.56
N HIS A 81 -32.99 8.48 -8.98
CA HIS A 81 -34.27 8.33 -8.31
C HIS A 81 -34.41 9.34 -7.17
N SER A 82 -35.64 9.76 -6.89
CA SER A 82 -35.99 10.52 -5.69
C SER A 82 -35.90 9.64 -4.44
N GLN A 83 -35.74 10.24 -3.26
CA GLN A 83 -35.68 9.48 -2.01
C GLN A 83 -36.99 8.75 -1.74
N GLU A 84 -38.13 9.34 -2.13
CA GLU A 84 -39.45 8.75 -2.05
C GLU A 84 -39.59 7.50 -2.94
N GLU A 85 -38.98 7.49 -4.13
CA GLU A 85 -38.93 6.30 -5.00
C GLU A 85 -38.00 5.22 -4.40
N VAL A 86 -36.84 5.61 -3.88
CA VAL A 86 -35.90 4.67 -3.22
C VAL A 86 -36.55 3.98 -2.03
N ASP A 87 -37.27 4.72 -1.19
CA ASP A 87 -37.99 4.18 -0.03
C ASP A 87 -39.07 3.15 -0.44
N VAL A 88 -39.68 3.33 -1.62
CA VAL A 88 -40.71 2.42 -2.17
C VAL A 88 -40.11 1.20 -2.86
N LEU A 89 -39.00 1.37 -3.60
CA LEU A 89 -38.37 0.32 -4.41
C LEU A 89 -37.43 -0.58 -3.59
N TYR A 90 -36.65 0.01 -2.68
CA TYR A 90 -35.56 -0.66 -1.95
C TYR A 90 -35.78 -0.71 -0.44
N GLY A 91 -36.58 0.22 0.09
CA GLY A 91 -36.97 0.28 1.50
C GLY A 91 -36.33 1.45 2.25
N THR A 92 -36.88 1.74 3.42
CA THR A 92 -36.60 2.97 4.20
C THR A 92 -35.21 3.03 4.85
N ASP A 93 -34.39 2.00 4.69
CA ASP A 93 -33.03 1.93 5.23
C ASP A 93 -31.98 2.46 4.21
N TYR A 94 -32.40 2.63 2.95
CA TYR A 94 -31.56 3.17 1.87
C TYR A 94 -31.62 4.69 1.81
N ARG A 95 -30.47 5.35 1.76
CA ARG A 95 -30.35 6.82 1.63
C ARG A 95 -29.54 7.17 0.39
N ILE A 96 -30.04 8.12 -0.40
CA ILE A 96 -29.26 8.65 -1.53
C ILE A 96 -28.08 9.45 -0.97
N ILE A 97 -26.91 9.33 -1.61
CA ILE A 97 -25.73 10.15 -1.26
C ILE A 97 -26.06 11.65 -1.35
N PRO A 98 -25.44 12.52 -0.52
CA PRO A 98 -25.86 13.91 -0.40
C PRO A 98 -25.88 14.68 -1.73
N SER A 99 -26.84 15.57 -1.92
CA SER A 99 -26.88 16.46 -3.08
C SER A 99 -25.60 17.32 -3.15
N GLY A 100 -24.94 17.32 -4.31
CA GLY A 100 -23.64 17.98 -4.49
C GLY A 100 -22.43 17.12 -4.12
N SER A 101 -22.63 15.92 -3.55
CA SER A 101 -21.55 14.93 -3.38
C SER A 101 -21.21 14.14 -4.64
N TYR A 102 -21.96 14.36 -5.73
CA TYR A 102 -21.71 13.74 -7.03
C TYR A 102 -22.02 14.68 -8.20
N SER A 103 -21.41 14.41 -9.34
CA SER A 103 -21.74 15.03 -10.64
C SER A 103 -21.54 14.03 -11.78
N MET A 104 -22.36 14.15 -12.82
CA MET A 104 -22.14 13.50 -14.12
C MET A 104 -21.48 14.49 -15.09
N ASP A 105 -20.58 14.02 -15.94
CA ASP A 105 -20.05 14.79 -17.08
C ASP A 105 -21.12 15.07 -18.14
N THR A 106 -22.06 14.13 -18.33
CA THR A 106 -23.28 14.29 -19.13
C THR A 106 -24.39 13.39 -18.58
N ASP A 107 -25.62 13.91 -18.52
CA ASP A 107 -26.85 13.17 -18.19
C ASP A 107 -27.59 12.72 -19.46
N ARG A 108 -27.66 13.63 -20.45
CA ARG A 108 -28.30 13.44 -21.75
C ARG A 108 -27.35 12.81 -22.78
N LEU A 109 -27.90 11.90 -23.59
CA LEU A 109 -27.14 11.05 -24.51
C LEU A 109 -27.83 10.94 -25.88
N ASP A 110 -27.52 11.88 -26.79
CA ASP A 110 -28.00 11.88 -28.18
C ASP A 110 -27.04 11.11 -29.11
N PHE A 111 -27.45 9.94 -29.60
CA PHE A 111 -26.66 9.03 -30.44
C PHE A 111 -26.87 9.28 -31.93
N ALA A 112 -25.77 9.49 -32.66
CA ALA A 112 -25.74 9.44 -34.12
C ALA A 112 -25.89 8.00 -34.66
N SER A 113 -26.13 7.87 -35.96
CA SER A 113 -26.36 6.60 -36.66
C SER A 113 -25.18 5.62 -36.55
N GLU A 114 -23.96 6.14 -36.49
CA GLU A 114 -22.71 5.39 -36.36
C GLU A 114 -22.30 5.06 -34.91
N GLU A 115 -22.81 5.82 -33.93
CA GLU A 115 -22.46 5.63 -32.52
C GLU A 115 -23.15 4.38 -31.94
N ARG A 116 -22.43 3.61 -31.13
CA ARG A 116 -22.95 2.37 -30.49
C ARG A 116 -22.94 2.41 -28.98
N SER A 117 -22.10 3.26 -28.38
CA SER A 117 -22.08 3.53 -26.96
C SER A 117 -21.62 4.97 -26.71
N LYS A 118 -22.01 5.51 -25.55
CA LYS A 118 -21.43 6.71 -24.96
C LYS A 118 -21.06 6.39 -23.50
N VAL A 119 -19.97 6.98 -23.04
CA VAL A 119 -19.52 6.89 -21.65
C VAL A 119 -20.18 8.00 -20.84
N VAL A 120 -20.56 7.69 -19.60
CA VAL A 120 -20.90 8.68 -18.57
C VAL A 120 -19.90 8.49 -17.43
N THR A 121 -19.31 9.59 -16.99
CA THR A 121 -18.32 9.64 -15.92
C THR A 121 -18.93 10.33 -14.70
N LEU A 122 -19.04 9.58 -13.61
CA LEU A 122 -19.37 10.13 -12.31
C LEU A 122 -18.10 10.64 -11.64
N SER A 123 -18.20 11.78 -10.97
CA SER A 123 -17.24 12.25 -9.97
C SER A 123 -17.93 12.27 -8.62
N LEU A 124 -17.27 11.76 -7.57
CA LEU A 124 -17.82 11.52 -6.23
C LEU A 124 -16.94 12.18 -5.16
N SER A 125 -17.54 12.93 -4.24
CA SER A 125 -16.88 13.61 -3.12
C SER A 125 -16.86 12.71 -1.89
N THR A 126 -15.68 12.23 -1.53
CA THR A 126 -15.43 11.42 -0.33
C THR A 126 -15.78 12.16 0.95
N ASP A 127 -15.41 13.44 1.08
CA ASP A 127 -15.68 14.23 2.28
C ASP A 127 -17.19 14.34 2.57
N LEU A 128 -18.01 14.62 1.55
CA LEU A 128 -19.45 14.78 1.72
C LEU A 128 -20.16 13.43 1.95
N ILE A 129 -19.72 12.35 1.28
CA ILE A 129 -20.29 11.02 1.44
C ILE A 129 -19.90 10.43 2.80
N GLY A 130 -18.62 10.52 3.17
CA GLY A 130 -18.09 10.05 4.46
C GLY A 130 -18.75 10.76 5.63
N ALA A 131 -18.84 12.10 5.62
CA ALA A 131 -19.52 12.85 6.68
C ALA A 131 -21.01 12.49 6.81
N ALA A 132 -21.67 12.08 5.72
CA ALA A 132 -23.04 11.57 5.79
C ALA A 132 -23.11 10.16 6.39
N MET A 133 -22.21 9.26 6.00
CA MET A 133 -22.10 7.90 6.55
C MET A 133 -21.79 7.92 8.06
N GLU A 134 -20.87 8.77 8.51
CA GLU A 134 -20.60 8.98 9.94
C GLU A 134 -21.83 9.50 10.71
N ALA A 135 -22.62 10.40 10.10
CA ALA A 135 -23.81 10.97 10.71
C ALA A 135 -24.99 9.99 10.83
N ASN A 136 -25.02 8.91 10.04
CA ASN A 136 -26.05 7.88 10.09
C ASN A 136 -25.52 6.50 9.63
N PRO A 137 -24.72 5.80 10.46
CA PRO A 137 -23.98 4.61 10.06
C PRO A 137 -24.85 3.37 9.81
N GLU A 138 -26.10 3.37 10.27
CA GLU A 138 -27.04 2.26 10.05
C GLU A 138 -27.74 2.33 8.68
N ALA A 139 -27.60 3.42 7.93
CA ALA A 139 -28.21 3.58 6.61
C ALA A 139 -27.33 3.05 5.48
N THR A 140 -27.96 2.47 4.47
CA THR A 140 -27.28 2.01 3.25
C THR A 140 -27.21 3.14 2.23
N TYR A 141 -26.01 3.66 1.96
CA TYR A 141 -25.81 4.79 1.05
C TYR A 141 -25.72 4.37 -0.42
N VAL A 142 -26.48 5.05 -1.28
CA VAL A 142 -26.64 4.67 -2.69
C VAL A 142 -26.65 5.86 -3.65
N LEU A 143 -26.27 5.61 -4.91
CA LEU A 143 -26.56 6.47 -6.06
C LEU A 143 -27.36 5.64 -7.08
N PRO A 144 -28.71 5.72 -7.04
CA PRO A 144 -29.61 4.93 -7.88
C PRO A 144 -29.84 5.63 -9.23
N LEU A 145 -29.04 5.27 -10.23
CA LEU A 145 -29.11 5.83 -11.58
C LEU A 145 -30.06 5.01 -12.45
N TYR A 146 -30.94 5.68 -13.19
CA TYR A 146 -31.85 5.02 -14.13
C TYR A 146 -31.87 5.74 -15.49
N LEU A 147 -31.90 4.95 -16.54
CA LEU A 147 -31.95 5.38 -17.93
C LEU A 147 -33.39 5.48 -18.41
N THR A 148 -33.73 6.63 -18.98
CA THR A 148 -35.03 6.88 -19.61
C THR A 148 -34.87 7.36 -21.05
N SER A 149 -35.97 7.36 -21.79
CA SER A 149 -36.10 8.06 -23.07
C SER A 149 -37.55 8.46 -23.28
N GLU A 150 -37.78 9.67 -23.81
CA GLU A 150 -39.11 10.14 -24.22
C GLU A 150 -39.60 9.50 -25.53
N LYS A 151 -38.70 8.92 -26.33
CA LYS A 151 -38.93 8.62 -27.76
C LYS A 151 -38.54 7.21 -28.18
N ASP A 152 -37.59 6.61 -27.47
CA ASP A 152 -36.93 5.37 -27.86
C ASP A 152 -37.08 4.33 -26.74
N SER A 153 -36.93 3.06 -27.09
CA SER A 153 -37.10 1.99 -26.10
C SER A 153 -35.87 1.87 -25.20
N VAL A 154 -36.11 1.62 -23.92
CA VAL A 154 -35.07 1.24 -22.95
C VAL A 154 -35.30 -0.22 -22.55
N ASN A 155 -34.22 -1.00 -22.44
CA ASN A 155 -34.30 -2.36 -21.93
C ASN A 155 -34.59 -2.33 -20.42
N ALA A 156 -35.79 -2.76 -20.01
CA ALA A 156 -36.23 -2.72 -18.62
C ALA A 156 -35.35 -3.54 -17.65
N ASP A 157 -34.73 -4.63 -18.10
CA ASP A 157 -33.83 -5.44 -17.27
C ASP A 157 -32.43 -4.80 -17.14
N LYS A 158 -32.16 -3.73 -17.90
CA LYS A 158 -30.85 -3.04 -17.99
C LYS A 158 -30.97 -1.52 -18.01
N SER A 159 -32.06 -0.99 -17.47
CA SER A 159 -32.31 0.46 -17.35
C SER A 159 -31.65 1.06 -16.13
N GLU A 160 -31.39 0.29 -15.08
CA GLU A 160 -30.86 0.78 -13.81
C GLU A 160 -29.38 0.43 -13.59
N LEU A 161 -28.63 1.35 -12.97
CA LEU A 161 -27.33 1.17 -12.35
C LEU A 161 -27.43 1.64 -10.90
N PHE A 162 -27.45 0.69 -9.97
CA PHE A 162 -27.67 0.95 -8.55
C PHE A 162 -26.34 0.88 -7.80
N ILE A 163 -25.64 2.01 -7.68
CA ILE A 163 -24.34 2.05 -7.00
C ILE A 163 -24.58 2.09 -5.49
N ARG A 164 -24.03 1.12 -4.74
CA ARG A 164 -24.02 1.12 -3.28
C ARG A 164 -22.63 1.48 -2.78
N ILE A 165 -22.55 2.52 -1.97
CA ILE A 165 -21.30 2.90 -1.30
C ILE A 165 -21.11 1.96 -0.12
N THR A 166 -20.05 1.15 -0.17
CA THR A 166 -19.75 0.16 0.88
C THR A 166 -18.93 0.75 2.01
N ASP A 167 -18.01 1.65 1.69
CA ASP A 167 -17.13 2.31 2.67
C ASP A 167 -16.52 3.59 2.07
N VAL A 168 -16.02 4.48 2.94
CA VAL A 168 -15.18 5.63 2.59
C VAL A 168 -13.90 5.54 3.41
N LEU A 169 -12.91 4.84 2.85
CA LEU A 169 -11.62 4.64 3.51
C LEU A 169 -10.77 5.90 3.40
N THR A 170 -9.93 6.15 4.41
CA THR A 170 -8.87 7.16 4.36
C THR A 170 -7.53 6.46 4.52
N PRO A 171 -6.93 5.96 3.42
CA PRO A 171 -5.71 5.17 3.51
C PRO A 171 -4.52 5.97 4.03
N ALA A 172 -3.61 5.25 4.69
CA ALA A 172 -2.40 5.82 5.23
C ALA A 172 -1.16 5.00 4.84
N MET A 173 -0.07 5.71 4.56
CA MET A 173 1.24 5.17 4.22
C MET A 173 2.16 5.21 5.46
N GLY A 174 2.88 4.12 5.73
CA GLY A 174 3.82 4.04 6.86
C GLY A 174 4.81 2.89 6.72
N PHE A 175 5.75 2.77 7.67
CA PHE A 175 6.71 1.67 7.71
C PHE A 175 6.05 0.38 8.22
N THR A 176 6.29 -0.76 7.56
CA THR A 176 5.60 -2.03 7.88
C THR A 176 5.98 -2.61 9.24
N ASP A 177 7.14 -2.20 9.76
CA ASP A 177 7.64 -2.47 11.11
C ASP A 177 8.40 -1.22 11.58
N THR A 178 8.39 -0.95 12.89
CA THR A 178 9.19 0.12 13.53
C THR A 178 9.91 -0.35 14.80
N ASP A 179 9.84 -1.65 15.12
CA ASP A 179 10.53 -2.22 16.28
C ASP A 179 12.06 -2.13 16.11
N ILE A 180 12.75 -1.66 17.14
CA ILE A 180 14.21 -1.54 17.11
C ILE A 180 14.86 -2.93 17.21
N GLN A 181 15.43 -3.38 16.09
CA GLN A 181 16.28 -4.58 16.00
C GLN A 181 17.72 -4.17 15.63
N PRO A 182 18.64 -3.99 16.59
CA PRO A 182 19.97 -3.43 16.33
C PRO A 182 20.85 -4.31 15.42
N LEU A 183 21.18 -3.81 14.24
CA LEU A 183 22.12 -4.46 13.31
C LEU A 183 23.55 -4.34 13.87
N SER A 184 24.24 -5.47 14.02
CA SER A 184 25.58 -5.51 14.64
C SER A 184 26.67 -5.73 13.59
N TYR A 185 27.47 -4.70 13.33
CA TYR A 185 28.60 -4.75 12.41
C TYR A 185 29.93 -4.60 13.15
N THR A 186 31.00 -5.22 12.64
CA THR A 186 32.34 -5.06 13.21
C THR A 186 32.91 -3.68 12.85
N TYR A 187 33.61 -3.05 13.78
CA TYR A 187 34.35 -1.80 13.55
C TYR A 187 35.22 -1.87 12.29
N GLY A 188 35.06 -0.89 11.40
CA GLY A 188 35.70 -0.89 10.09
C GLY A 188 34.98 -1.71 9.00
N PHE A 189 33.70 -2.06 9.21
CA PHE A 189 32.86 -2.57 8.11
C PHE A 189 32.81 -1.55 6.96
N ASN A 190 32.73 -2.04 5.72
CA ASN A 190 32.81 -1.17 4.55
C ASN A 190 31.43 -0.67 4.14
N THR A 191 30.67 -1.50 3.41
CA THR A 191 29.33 -1.18 2.91
C THR A 191 28.40 -2.35 3.20
N GLU A 192 27.22 -2.05 3.72
CA GLU A 192 26.15 -3.02 4.01
C GLU A 192 24.83 -2.45 3.46
N SER A 193 23.89 -3.33 3.09
CA SER A 193 22.57 -2.94 2.58
C SER A 193 21.47 -3.46 3.49
N VAL A 194 20.44 -2.64 3.70
CA VAL A 194 19.28 -2.93 4.54
C VAL A 194 18.03 -2.54 3.75
N GLU A 195 17.08 -3.45 3.65
CA GLU A 195 15.77 -3.20 3.06
C GLU A 195 14.81 -2.75 4.17
N VAL A 196 14.20 -1.57 4.02
CA VAL A 196 13.28 -0.99 5.00
C VAL A 196 11.86 -0.97 4.42
N GLY A 197 11.03 -1.92 4.87
CA GLY A 197 9.67 -2.09 4.36
C GLY A 197 8.73 -0.94 4.71
N PHE A 198 8.00 -0.45 3.71
CA PHE A 198 6.93 0.52 3.86
C PHE A 198 5.75 0.18 2.93
N GLY A 199 4.58 0.76 3.19
CA GLY A 199 3.41 0.50 2.38
C GLY A 199 2.14 1.21 2.82
N LEU A 200 1.12 0.99 2.01
CA LEU A 200 -0.25 1.46 2.21
C LEU A 200 -1.05 0.42 3.00
N ASP A 201 -1.92 0.88 3.89
CA ASP A 201 -2.80 0.04 4.72
C ASP A 201 -4.01 -0.58 3.96
N THR A 202 -4.08 -0.41 2.64
CA THR A 202 -5.14 -0.93 1.77
C THR A 202 -4.61 -1.45 0.43
N ASP A 203 -5.51 -2.01 -0.40
CA ASP A 203 -5.21 -2.40 -1.78
C ASP A 203 -4.89 -1.15 -2.63
N ASN A 204 -3.66 -1.09 -3.15
CA ASN A 204 -3.20 0.08 -3.91
C ASN A 204 -3.68 0.05 -5.37
N ASN A 205 -4.46 1.06 -5.78
CA ASN A 205 -4.96 1.24 -7.15
C ASN A 205 -4.26 2.40 -7.91
N TRP A 206 -3.15 2.94 -7.38
CA TRP A 206 -2.48 4.14 -7.90
C TRP A 206 -0.95 4.00 -7.86
N ASP A 207 -0.27 4.84 -8.65
CA ASP A 207 1.16 5.07 -8.47
C ASP A 207 1.35 6.17 -7.41
N VAL A 208 1.92 5.82 -6.26
CA VAL A 208 2.03 6.70 -5.09
C VAL A 208 3.48 7.10 -4.89
N GLU A 209 3.80 8.39 -5.00
CA GLU A 209 5.14 8.91 -4.71
C GLU A 209 5.31 9.10 -3.20
N CYS A 210 6.37 8.51 -2.65
CA CYS A 210 6.71 8.54 -1.23
C CYS A 210 8.08 9.21 -1.05
N GLN A 211 8.13 10.32 -0.31
CA GLN A 211 9.36 11.08 -0.06
C GLN A 211 9.95 10.73 1.30
N PHE A 212 11.25 10.44 1.34
CA PHE A 212 11.99 10.08 2.54
C PHE A 212 13.02 11.13 2.92
N VAL A 213 13.15 11.38 4.22
CA VAL A 213 14.16 12.27 4.81
C VAL A 213 14.77 11.63 6.05
N VAL A 214 15.82 12.22 6.61
CA VAL A 214 16.29 11.86 7.97
C VAL A 214 15.75 12.86 8.98
N ASP A 215 15.29 12.38 10.14
CA ASP A 215 14.81 13.22 11.25
C ASP A 215 15.77 13.20 12.46
N PRO A 216 16.79 14.07 12.52
CA PRO A 216 17.68 14.21 13.68
C PRO A 216 16.97 14.50 15.01
N GLY A 217 15.77 15.08 14.97
CA GLY A 217 14.97 15.38 16.16
C GLY A 217 14.49 14.10 16.85
N TYR A 218 14.12 13.09 16.06
CA TYR A 218 13.66 11.79 16.55
C TYR A 218 14.66 11.13 17.51
N VAL A 219 15.97 11.08 17.18
CA VAL A 219 16.99 10.45 18.06
C VAL A 219 17.04 11.14 19.43
N THR A 220 16.86 12.45 19.47
CA THR A 220 16.88 13.23 20.70
C THR A 220 15.65 12.95 21.56
N ALA A 221 14.47 12.88 20.95
CA ALA A 221 13.22 12.53 21.63
C ALA A 221 13.25 11.08 22.15
N TYR A 222 13.63 10.13 21.29
CA TYR A 222 13.71 8.71 21.60
C TYR A 222 14.64 8.44 22.80
N ASN A 223 15.84 9.04 22.80
CA ASN A 223 16.80 8.91 23.90
C ASN A 223 16.25 9.46 25.23
N ALA A 224 15.53 10.59 25.19
CA ALA A 224 14.96 11.21 26.38
C ALA A 224 13.80 10.38 26.97
N GLU A 225 12.97 9.78 26.12
CA GLU A 225 11.82 8.96 26.52
C GLU A 225 12.24 7.57 27.03
N ASN A 226 13.19 6.92 26.34
CA ASN A 226 13.58 5.53 26.61
C ASN A 226 14.83 5.39 27.50
N GLY A 227 15.46 6.50 27.89
CA GLY A 227 16.69 6.49 28.70
C GLY A 227 17.92 5.93 27.95
N THR A 228 17.88 5.92 26.62
CA THR A 228 18.96 5.44 25.75
C THR A 228 19.94 6.55 25.38
N ALA A 229 21.04 6.19 24.73
CA ALA A 229 22.13 7.11 24.37
C ALA A 229 22.62 6.89 22.93
N TYR A 230 21.68 6.64 22.00
CA TYR A 230 21.99 6.47 20.59
C TYR A 230 22.59 7.76 20.00
N LYS A 231 23.68 7.62 19.25
CA LYS A 231 24.24 8.70 18.43
C LYS A 231 23.40 8.83 17.15
N LEU A 232 23.26 10.03 16.59
CA LEU A 232 22.77 10.15 15.22
C LEU A 232 23.76 9.46 14.28
N PHE A 233 23.27 8.66 13.34
CA PHE A 233 24.10 8.03 12.32
C PHE A 233 24.66 9.12 11.37
N PRO A 234 25.98 9.22 11.16
CA PRO A 234 26.56 10.40 10.50
C PRO A 234 26.13 10.60 9.04
N GLU A 235 25.93 11.86 8.66
CA GLU A 235 25.74 12.28 7.26
C GLU A 235 26.94 11.84 6.41
N GLY A 236 26.68 11.33 5.19
CA GLY A 236 27.70 10.77 4.30
C GLY A 236 28.13 9.34 4.63
N ASN A 237 27.71 8.78 5.77
CA ASN A 237 27.85 7.35 6.06
C ASN A 237 26.63 6.52 5.62
N TYR A 238 25.61 7.12 5.01
CA TYR A 238 24.44 6.40 4.47
C TYR A 238 23.97 7.00 3.13
N SER A 239 23.18 6.24 2.39
CA SER A 239 22.42 6.72 1.22
C SER A 239 21.20 5.84 0.94
N PHE A 240 20.10 6.46 0.53
CA PHE A 240 18.87 5.83 0.03
C PHE A 240 18.27 6.75 -1.06
N GLU A 241 17.21 6.34 -1.74
CA GLU A 241 16.51 7.20 -2.71
C GLU A 241 15.54 8.16 -1.98
N ASP A 242 15.69 9.46 -2.20
CA ASP A 242 14.86 10.50 -1.55
C ASP A 242 13.36 10.38 -1.91
N VAL A 243 13.03 9.77 -3.06
CA VAL A 243 11.67 9.52 -3.52
C VAL A 243 11.59 8.12 -4.11
N VAL A 244 10.63 7.32 -3.64
CA VAL A 244 10.31 6.00 -4.20
C VAL A 244 8.82 5.96 -4.58
N THR A 245 8.50 5.42 -5.75
CA THR A 245 7.11 5.20 -6.17
C THR A 245 6.65 3.81 -5.75
N LEU A 246 5.57 3.73 -4.97
CA LEU A 246 4.82 2.49 -4.77
C LEU A 246 3.87 2.30 -5.97
N PRO A 247 4.08 1.31 -6.85
CA PRO A 247 3.34 1.20 -8.10
C PRO A 247 1.94 0.60 -7.91
N THR A 248 1.04 0.97 -8.82
CA THR A 248 -0.34 0.46 -8.90
C THR A 248 -0.38 -1.08 -8.79
N GLY A 249 -1.26 -1.59 -7.93
CA GLY A 249 -1.41 -3.02 -7.65
C GLY A 249 -0.41 -3.59 -6.63
N THR A 250 0.45 -2.76 -6.02
CA THR A 250 1.41 -3.15 -4.98
C THR A 250 1.14 -2.36 -3.70
N SER A 251 0.82 -3.03 -2.59
CA SER A 251 0.55 -2.36 -1.31
C SER A 251 1.79 -2.12 -0.46
N THR A 252 2.88 -2.89 -0.63
CA THR A 252 4.12 -2.76 0.16
C THR A 252 5.35 -2.91 -0.72
N THR A 253 6.41 -2.15 -0.42
CA THR A 253 7.74 -2.28 -1.04
C THR A 253 8.83 -1.92 -0.03
N ASP A 254 10.09 -2.15 -0.40
CA ASP A 254 11.24 -1.83 0.44
C ASP A 254 11.96 -0.55 -0.03
N LEU A 255 12.43 0.25 0.92
CA LEU A 255 13.42 1.30 0.70
C LEU A 255 14.82 0.72 0.91
N ALA A 256 15.62 0.67 -0.15
CA ALA A 256 16.98 0.16 -0.11
C ALA A 256 17.94 1.19 0.54
N VAL A 257 18.37 0.91 1.77
CA VAL A 257 19.29 1.75 2.55
C VAL A 257 20.70 1.17 2.49
N THR A 258 21.64 1.96 1.97
CA THR A 258 23.06 1.62 2.01
C THR A 258 23.72 2.29 3.21
N LEU A 259 24.46 1.52 4.00
CA LEU A 259 25.21 1.95 5.17
C LEU A 259 26.71 1.83 4.91
N ASN A 260 27.50 2.76 5.44
CA ASN A 260 28.96 2.77 5.34
C ASN A 260 29.61 2.92 6.72
N GLY A 261 30.55 2.03 7.05
CA GLY A 261 31.20 2.00 8.36
C GLY A 261 32.49 2.80 8.48
N ASN A 262 32.99 3.38 7.38
CA ASN A 262 34.28 4.07 7.39
C ASN A 262 34.21 5.34 8.27
N GLY A 263 35.15 5.46 9.21
CA GLY A 263 35.20 6.58 10.16
C GLY A 263 34.26 6.45 11.38
N LEU A 264 33.33 5.49 11.40
CA LEU A 264 32.49 5.24 12.57
C LEU A 264 33.31 4.66 13.72
N THR A 265 33.17 5.22 14.92
CA THR A 265 33.74 4.64 16.16
C THR A 265 32.80 3.58 16.75
N PRO A 266 33.28 2.62 17.55
CA PRO A 266 32.40 1.68 18.23
C PRO A 266 31.36 2.37 19.13
N GLY A 267 30.19 1.76 19.25
CA GLY A 267 29.01 2.32 19.91
C GLY A 267 27.74 2.11 19.08
N GLU A 268 26.66 2.74 19.51
CA GLU A 268 25.33 2.58 18.91
C GLU A 268 24.88 3.87 18.23
N TYR A 269 24.39 3.73 17.01
CA TYR A 269 23.95 4.81 16.14
C TYR A 269 22.52 4.54 15.68
N MET A 270 21.74 5.59 15.46
CA MET A 270 20.37 5.53 14.92
C MET A 270 20.28 6.40 13.67
N LEU A 271 19.80 5.82 12.57
CA LEU A 271 19.39 6.52 11.36
C LEU A 271 17.85 6.57 11.34
N PRO A 272 17.22 7.65 11.82
CA PRO A 272 15.77 7.79 11.81
C PRO A 272 15.29 8.23 10.42
N ILE A 273 14.87 7.26 9.61
CA ILE A 273 14.33 7.54 8.28
C ILE A 273 12.86 7.90 8.45
N ARG A 274 12.46 9.09 8.01
CA ARG A 274 11.09 9.61 8.09
C ARG A 274 10.46 9.60 6.70
N LEU A 275 9.23 9.13 6.62
CA LEU A 275 8.32 9.42 5.51
C LEU A 275 7.81 10.87 5.70
N ASP A 276 8.18 11.76 4.78
CA ASP A 276 7.97 13.21 4.88
C ASP A 276 6.78 13.70 4.04
N ASN A 277 6.59 13.10 2.86
CA ASN A 277 5.50 13.41 1.95
C ASN A 277 4.99 12.16 1.22
N VAL A 278 3.69 12.14 0.92
CA VAL A 278 3.01 11.10 0.16
C VAL A 278 2.00 11.80 -0.75
N SER A 279 1.99 11.48 -2.04
CA SER A 279 1.29 12.28 -3.05
C SER A 279 -0.25 12.26 -2.95
N LEU A 280 -0.84 11.12 -2.54
CA LEU A 280 -2.29 10.87 -2.59
C LEU A 280 -2.92 10.52 -1.24
N PHE A 281 -2.12 10.25 -0.21
CA PHE A 281 -2.58 9.62 1.03
C PHE A 281 -1.99 10.27 2.27
N ASN A 282 -2.63 10.05 3.41
CA ASN A 282 -2.11 10.50 4.69
C ASN A 282 -0.86 9.69 5.08
N ILE A 283 -0.04 10.26 5.95
CA ILE A 283 1.08 9.57 6.59
C ILE A 283 0.58 9.01 7.94
N ALA A 284 0.81 7.72 8.16
CA ALA A 284 0.42 7.01 9.38
C ALA A 284 1.30 7.37 10.59
N GLU A 285 0.91 6.97 11.81
CA GLU A 285 1.68 7.30 13.04
C GLU A 285 3.10 6.70 13.04
N ASN A 286 3.27 5.52 12.44
CA ASN A 286 4.53 4.83 12.14
C ASN A 286 5.30 5.48 10.95
N ALA A 287 5.39 6.81 10.97
CA ALA A 287 6.06 7.64 9.95
C ALA A 287 7.60 7.63 10.02
N VAL A 288 8.21 6.99 11.01
CA VAL A 288 9.66 6.98 11.21
C VAL A 288 10.16 5.58 11.49
N TYR A 289 11.14 5.12 10.70
CA TYR A 289 11.87 3.88 10.90
C TYR A 289 13.19 4.15 11.65
N PRO A 290 13.33 3.71 12.91
CA PRO A 290 14.53 3.91 13.71
C PRO A 290 15.60 2.84 13.42
N LEU A 291 16.30 2.93 12.29
CA LEU A 291 17.35 1.97 11.93
C LEU A 291 18.55 2.09 12.88
N VAL A 292 18.68 1.15 13.82
CA VAL A 292 19.78 1.13 14.80
C VAL A 292 20.94 0.24 14.33
N VAL A 293 22.15 0.80 14.37
CA VAL A 293 23.41 0.14 14.03
C VAL A 293 24.34 0.14 15.23
N ARG A 294 24.70 -1.04 15.71
CA ARG A 294 25.70 -1.28 16.75
C ARG A 294 27.04 -1.60 16.10
N VAL A 295 27.98 -0.67 16.19
CA VAL A 295 29.37 -0.86 15.75
C VAL A 295 30.14 -1.54 16.88
N VAL A 296 30.42 -2.83 16.71
CA VAL A 296 31.10 -3.69 17.69
C VAL A 296 32.61 -3.54 17.55
N GLY A 297 33.29 -3.17 18.63
CA GLY A 297 34.75 -3.08 18.67
C GLY A 297 35.42 -4.44 18.41
N ILE A 298 36.62 -4.42 17.82
CA ILE A 298 37.39 -5.64 17.55
C ILE A 298 37.81 -6.27 18.88
N LYS A 299 37.45 -7.54 19.09
CA LYS A 299 37.91 -8.31 20.26
C LYS A 299 39.42 -8.51 20.16
N LEU A 300 40.16 -7.87 21.07
CA LEU A 300 41.62 -7.99 21.14
C LEU A 300 42.03 -9.41 21.56
N ASP A 301 43.12 -9.90 20.97
CA ASP A 301 43.84 -11.05 21.54
C ASP A 301 44.48 -10.62 22.87
N ARG A 302 44.31 -11.49 23.88
CA ARG A 302 44.76 -11.30 25.26
C ARG A 302 45.99 -12.16 25.58
N ALA A 303 46.51 -12.89 24.60
CA ALA A 303 47.75 -13.65 24.74
C ALA A 303 48.91 -12.75 25.21
N GLY A 304 49.61 -13.17 26.26
CA GLY A 304 50.73 -12.42 26.84
C GLY A 304 50.33 -11.24 27.75
N TRP A 305 49.05 -10.88 27.85
CA TRP A 305 48.58 -9.94 28.87
C TRP A 305 48.80 -10.54 30.27
N SER A 306 49.01 -9.69 31.27
CA SER A 306 49.03 -10.12 32.68
C SER A 306 47.98 -9.37 33.48
N ILE A 307 47.38 -10.04 34.45
CA ILE A 307 46.34 -9.49 35.31
C ILE A 307 46.68 -9.73 36.77
N GLN A 308 46.32 -8.77 37.62
CA GLN A 308 46.42 -8.87 39.08
C GLN A 308 45.13 -8.33 39.69
N ALA A 309 44.72 -8.87 40.83
CA ALA A 309 43.64 -8.33 41.64
C ALA A 309 44.10 -8.18 43.09
N ASN A 310 43.57 -7.18 43.80
CA ASN A 310 43.88 -6.99 45.23
C ASN A 310 43.18 -8.02 46.16
N THR A 311 42.26 -8.81 45.61
CA THR A 311 41.58 -9.93 46.27
C THR A 311 41.21 -11.00 45.24
N GLU A 312 41.24 -12.28 45.63
CA GLU A 312 40.90 -13.44 44.79
C GLU A 312 40.39 -14.58 45.69
N GLU A 313 39.32 -15.28 45.30
CA GLU A 313 38.87 -16.47 46.00
C GLU A 313 39.62 -17.72 45.51
N ARG A 314 40.76 -18.00 46.13
CA ARG A 314 41.65 -19.11 45.73
C ARG A 314 41.24 -20.49 46.26
N THR A 315 40.19 -20.59 47.08
CA THR A 315 39.83 -21.82 47.80
C THR A 315 38.37 -22.24 47.66
N GLY A 316 37.44 -21.29 47.71
CA GLY A 316 36.00 -21.51 47.75
C GLY A 316 35.37 -21.86 46.40
N GLU A 317 35.94 -21.41 45.29
CA GLU A 317 35.40 -21.66 43.93
C GLU A 317 36.00 -22.90 43.22
N GLY A 318 36.90 -23.62 43.89
CA GLY A 318 37.61 -24.78 43.35
C GLY A 318 38.96 -24.46 42.70
N VAL A 319 39.71 -25.51 42.34
CA VAL A 319 41.09 -25.38 41.83
C VAL A 319 41.09 -24.70 40.46
N GLY A 320 41.77 -23.55 40.36
CA GLY A 320 41.92 -22.80 39.10
C GLY A 320 40.76 -21.86 38.78
N ASN A 321 39.82 -21.66 39.70
CA ASN A 321 38.69 -20.73 39.59
C ASN A 321 38.75 -19.67 40.69
N GLY A 322 37.96 -18.60 40.59
CA GLY A 322 37.94 -17.47 41.55
C GLY A 322 39.15 -16.53 41.45
N VAL A 323 40.10 -16.80 40.56
CA VAL A 323 41.35 -16.04 40.36
C VAL A 323 41.27 -15.08 39.17
N ALA A 324 42.08 -14.03 39.18
CA ALA A 324 42.00 -12.95 38.20
C ALA A 324 42.31 -13.43 36.77
N THR A 325 43.14 -14.46 36.59
CA THR A 325 43.44 -15.03 35.27
C THR A 325 42.20 -15.54 34.53
N CYS A 326 41.15 -15.92 35.25
CA CYS A 326 39.88 -16.34 34.65
C CYS A 326 39.19 -15.22 33.84
N LEU A 327 39.47 -13.94 34.13
CA LEU A 327 38.95 -12.83 33.33
C LEU A 327 39.57 -12.76 31.92
N LEU A 328 40.73 -13.40 31.70
CA LEU A 328 41.47 -13.40 30.43
C LEU A 328 41.39 -14.71 29.64
N ASP A 329 40.96 -15.82 30.24
CA ASP A 329 40.95 -17.14 29.58
C ASP A 329 39.87 -17.28 28.47
N GLY A 330 38.75 -16.54 28.61
CA GLY A 330 37.65 -16.56 27.64
C GLY A 330 36.65 -17.70 27.83
N GLN A 331 36.69 -18.40 28.97
CA GLN A 331 35.73 -19.44 29.34
C GLN A 331 34.66 -18.84 30.25
N LEU A 332 33.37 -19.06 29.93
CA LEU A 332 32.26 -18.56 30.77
C LEU A 332 32.00 -19.43 32.02
N SER A 333 32.65 -20.60 32.09
CA SER A 333 32.58 -21.53 33.23
C SER A 333 33.57 -21.20 34.36
N THR A 334 34.55 -20.33 34.10
CA THR A 334 35.51 -19.81 35.08
C THR A 334 35.25 -18.33 35.29
N PHE A 335 35.60 -17.81 36.46
CA PHE A 335 35.37 -16.41 36.81
C PHE A 335 36.33 -15.97 37.92
N TRP A 336 36.60 -14.67 38.00
CA TRP A 336 37.18 -14.08 39.20
C TRP A 336 36.10 -13.86 40.25
N HIS A 337 36.45 -14.02 41.52
CA HIS A 337 35.60 -13.66 42.65
C HIS A 337 36.49 -13.03 43.73
N SER A 338 36.01 -12.01 44.43
CA SER A 338 36.68 -11.54 45.64
C SER A 338 36.63 -12.60 46.74
N GLN A 339 37.63 -12.57 47.62
CA GLN A 339 37.74 -13.55 48.70
C GLN A 339 36.53 -13.47 49.64
N TRP A 340 35.94 -14.62 49.93
CA TRP A 340 34.87 -14.80 50.93
C TRP A 340 35.21 -15.93 51.91
N SER A 341 35.90 -16.97 51.44
CA SER A 341 36.41 -18.07 52.24
C SER A 341 37.53 -17.57 53.16
N GLY A 342 37.45 -17.90 54.45
CA GLY A 342 38.39 -17.38 55.46
C GLY A 342 38.19 -15.90 55.83
N GLY A 343 37.15 -15.25 55.30
CA GLY A 343 36.81 -13.85 55.59
C GLY A 343 36.90 -12.95 54.35
N SER A 344 36.07 -11.92 54.31
CA SER A 344 36.01 -10.99 53.17
C SER A 344 36.96 -9.81 53.33
N ILE A 345 37.59 -9.41 52.23
CA ILE A 345 38.44 -8.21 52.17
C ILE A 345 37.55 -6.97 52.02
N PRO A 346 37.83 -5.83 52.70
CA PRO A 346 37.05 -4.60 52.50
C PRO A 346 37.15 -4.03 51.08
N LEU A 347 36.12 -3.31 50.65
CA LEU A 347 36.13 -2.50 49.42
C LEU A 347 37.06 -1.27 49.57
N PRO A 348 37.63 -0.74 48.47
CA PRO A 348 37.41 -1.13 47.08
C PRO A 348 38.18 -2.40 46.67
N HIS A 349 37.65 -3.10 45.66
CA HIS A 349 38.38 -4.13 44.94
C HIS A 349 38.96 -3.54 43.66
N GLU A 350 40.18 -3.95 43.32
CA GLU A 350 40.92 -3.43 42.19
C GLU A 350 41.44 -4.59 41.34
N ILE A 351 41.27 -4.47 40.02
CA ILE A 351 41.79 -5.38 39.01
C ILE A 351 42.65 -4.55 38.06
N VAL A 352 43.93 -4.93 37.93
CA VAL A 352 44.90 -4.26 37.05
C VAL A 352 45.24 -5.20 35.91
N VAL A 353 44.97 -4.77 34.69
CA VAL A 353 45.30 -5.48 33.44
C VAL A 353 46.45 -4.76 32.74
N ASP A 354 47.57 -5.45 32.54
CA ASP A 354 48.69 -4.98 31.74
C ASP A 354 48.69 -5.70 30.38
N MET A 355 48.32 -4.95 29.34
CA MET A 355 48.20 -5.38 27.95
C MET A 355 49.55 -5.50 27.22
N LYS A 356 50.68 -5.15 27.87
CA LYS A 356 52.06 -5.14 27.34
C LYS A 356 52.35 -4.23 26.15
N LYS A 357 51.33 -3.70 25.48
CA LYS A 357 51.45 -2.79 24.33
C LYS A 357 50.40 -1.69 24.42
N GLU A 358 50.81 -0.45 24.14
CA GLU A 358 49.89 0.66 23.94
C GLU A 358 48.86 0.33 22.84
N THR A 359 47.58 0.37 23.20
CA THR A 359 46.47 -0.08 22.37
C THR A 359 45.25 0.77 22.69
N THR A 360 44.62 1.34 21.67
CA THR A 360 43.36 2.09 21.83
C THR A 360 42.23 1.14 22.20
N LEU A 361 41.66 1.31 23.40
CA LEU A 361 40.43 0.63 23.82
C LEU A 361 39.22 1.51 23.50
N THR A 362 38.18 0.92 22.91
CA THR A 362 36.91 1.60 22.62
C THR A 362 35.82 1.23 23.62
N ASN A 363 35.86 -0.02 24.11
CA ASN A 363 34.89 -0.59 25.03
C ASN A 363 35.59 -1.60 25.95
N ILE A 364 35.06 -1.77 27.16
CA ILE A 364 35.35 -2.90 28.04
C ILE A 364 34.03 -3.62 28.24
N SER A 365 34.03 -4.94 28.11
CA SER A 365 32.88 -5.79 28.41
C SER A 365 33.22 -6.70 29.58
N LEU A 366 32.30 -6.81 30.53
CA LEU A 366 32.39 -7.69 31.69
C LEU A 366 31.17 -8.63 31.63
N THR A 367 31.43 -9.93 31.64
CA THR A 367 30.36 -10.93 31.73
C THR A 367 30.17 -11.30 33.19
N GLU A 368 28.96 -11.17 33.71
CA GLU A 368 28.61 -11.64 35.05
C GLU A 368 28.66 -13.17 35.14
N ARG A 369 28.82 -13.70 36.36
CA ARG A 369 28.79 -15.14 36.63
C ARG A 369 27.45 -15.72 36.19
N GLN A 370 27.49 -16.71 35.31
CA GLN A 370 26.32 -17.51 34.95
C GLN A 370 26.04 -18.54 36.06
N HIS A 371 24.76 -18.77 36.34
CA HIS A 371 24.27 -19.60 37.45
C HIS A 371 23.59 -20.88 36.95
#